data_AF-A0A2H0LTC7-F1
#
_entry.id   AF-A0A2H0LTC7-F1
#
_cell.length_a   1.000
_cell.length_b   1.000
_cell.length_c   1.000
_cell.angle_alpha   90.00
_cell.angle_beta   90.00
_cell.angle_gamma   90.00
#
_symmetry.space_group_name_H-M   'P 1'
#
loop_
_entity.id
_entity.type
_entity.pdbx_description
1 polymer ?
#
loop_
_entity_poly.entity_id
_entity_poly.type
_entity_poly.pdbx_seq_one_letter_code
_entity_poly.pdbx_strand_id
1 'polypeptide(L)'
;MANKRQDFLLFKRKENQNMTTQITLSKRLIAAVVIFTFTVTGLIQDMAGLHVYEAFALPPGASSYGAVNIGAVQSPVQSFQTDLFTGRAQFSVPIFAPSGRRGINPQVSLNYSSSAKNSWVGHGWSLELGFIQRSTKNGVPAYNNDLDTFTFMVGGINSDLVKISDTEYRAKDEAGQFLKFVFQNNYWVVIDKSGTAYTFGETPQARSENPHGIFCWCLEKVKDLFGNTIEYAYTMDQGEMYVQRIDYNSNEDQNFLSTHSVEFILEDRSDAFFSYITGAKVTTAKRLKEIQVKVQGSLSRKYNLAYEQSPGVGRSRLISVQECGTDGIACLPAIAFQYQETNIAFQSSYINWGPIQNPSTGESGMRNITGHNPDGAIFTLMDMNGDGLLDRVIDDKTYAQEANPWNVYLNTGSGFSSTPVIIPSVPKYYSGSGYSYIQ
;
A
#
# COMPACT_ATOMS: atom_id res chain seq x y z
N MET A 1 30.39 -51.27 -11.46
CA MET A 1 31.48 -50.81 -10.56
C MET A 1 30.93 -49.62 -9.78
N ALA A 2 30.22 -49.82 -8.68
CA ALA A 2 30.71 -50.18 -7.34
C ALA A 2 31.42 -49.01 -6.63
N ASN A 3 30.78 -48.60 -5.52
CA ASN A 3 31.30 -47.90 -4.33
C ASN A 3 31.59 -46.38 -4.48
N LYS A 4 31.21 -45.50 -3.53
CA LYS A 4 30.95 -45.69 -2.09
C LYS A 4 30.13 -44.51 -1.51
N ARG A 5 29.20 -44.84 -0.60
CA ARG A 5 28.50 -43.97 0.36
C ARG A 5 29.39 -43.64 1.57
N GLN A 6 28.89 -42.70 2.41
CA GLN A 6 29.12 -42.48 3.85
C GLN A 6 30.22 -41.46 4.22
N ASP A 7 30.10 -40.57 5.20
CA ASP A 7 29.08 -40.22 6.20
C ASP A 7 29.52 -38.91 6.92
N PHE A 8 28.66 -38.43 7.83
CA PHE A 8 28.95 -37.67 9.07
C PHE A 8 28.48 -36.21 9.20
N LEU A 9 27.18 -36.07 9.47
CA LEU A 9 26.62 -35.17 10.47
C LEU A 9 27.20 -35.47 11.87
N LEU A 10 27.81 -34.49 12.53
CA LEU A 10 28.12 -34.56 13.96
C LEU A 10 28.18 -33.15 14.59
N PHE A 11 27.02 -32.58 14.95
CA PHE A 11 26.98 -31.45 15.88
C PHE A 11 26.87 -32.00 17.30
N LYS A 12 28.00 -31.95 18.02
CA LYS A 12 28.14 -32.44 19.39
C LYS A 12 27.75 -31.32 20.36
N ARG A 13 26.65 -31.54 21.09
CA ARG A 13 26.23 -30.80 22.29
C ARG A 13 27.34 -30.90 23.35
N LYS A 14 27.82 -29.77 23.89
CA LYS A 14 28.67 -29.72 25.09
C LYS A 14 27.98 -28.87 26.14
N GLU A 15 27.68 -29.49 27.28
CA GLU A 15 27.12 -28.86 28.47
C GLU A 15 28.18 -28.07 29.25
N ASN A 16 27.70 -26.95 29.79
CA ASN A 16 28.06 -26.23 31.01
C ASN A 16 29.38 -26.55 31.73
N GLN A 17 30.20 -25.51 31.91
CA GLN A 17 30.92 -25.29 33.15
C GLN A 17 30.63 -23.87 33.68
N ASN A 18 30.23 -23.84 34.96
CA ASN A 18 30.03 -22.63 35.76
C ASN A 18 31.35 -21.87 35.92
N MET A 19 31.36 -20.59 35.55
CA MET A 19 32.33 -19.63 36.07
C MET A 19 31.60 -18.35 36.44
N THR A 20 31.50 -18.12 37.75
CA THR A 20 30.98 -16.91 38.38
C THR A 20 32.01 -15.81 38.19
N THR A 21 31.76 -14.87 37.27
CA THR A 21 32.58 -13.67 37.09
C THR A 21 31.72 -12.44 37.26
N GLN A 22 32.12 -11.60 38.22
CA GLN A 22 31.52 -10.31 38.56
C GLN A 22 31.40 -9.41 37.32
N ILE A 23 30.18 -8.96 37.02
CA ILE A 23 29.90 -8.03 35.92
C ILE A 23 30.09 -6.61 36.43
N THR A 24 31.19 -5.98 36.04
CA THR A 24 31.35 -4.53 36.09
C THR A 24 30.51 -3.93 34.95
N LEU A 25 29.46 -3.19 35.29
CA LEU A 25 28.62 -2.49 34.31
C LEU A 25 29.47 -1.50 33.49
N SER A 26 29.66 -1.80 32.20
CA SER A 26 30.01 -0.75 31.24
C SER A 26 29.44 -1.05 29.84
N LYS A 27 28.78 -0.02 29.31
CA LYS A 27 28.34 0.17 27.91
C LYS A 27 27.11 -0.62 27.46
N ARG A 28 26.05 0.17 27.25
CA ARG A 28 24.71 -0.19 26.81
C ARG A 28 24.75 -0.84 25.42
N LEU A 29 24.22 -2.05 25.28
CA LEU A 29 23.62 -2.51 24.03
C LEU A 29 22.35 -1.69 23.81
N ILE A 30 22.31 -0.85 22.78
CA ILE A 30 21.04 -0.36 22.22
C ILE A 30 20.65 -1.38 21.16
N ALA A 31 19.94 -2.43 21.57
CA ALA A 31 19.09 -3.16 20.65
C ALA A 31 17.92 -2.22 20.35
N ALA A 32 17.81 -1.75 19.11
CA ALA A 32 16.66 -1.00 18.65
C ALA A 32 15.45 -1.94 18.60
N VAL A 33 14.79 -2.12 19.74
CA VAL A 33 13.43 -2.63 19.79
C VAL A 33 12.55 -1.49 19.29
N VAL A 34 11.98 -1.65 18.10
CA VAL A 34 10.92 -0.77 17.60
C VAL A 34 9.69 -1.03 18.46
N ILE A 35 9.51 -0.23 19.50
CA ILE A 35 8.31 -0.22 20.32
C ILE A 35 7.34 0.75 19.65
N PHE A 36 6.27 0.22 19.05
CA PHE A 36 5.10 1.01 18.70
C PHE A 36 4.33 1.34 20.00
N THR A 37 4.54 2.52 20.55
CA THR A 37 3.65 3.08 21.58
C THR A 37 2.63 3.98 20.90
N PHE A 38 1.38 3.51 20.81
CA PHE A 38 0.22 4.37 20.55
C PHE A 38 -0.46 4.68 21.88
N THR A 39 -0.45 5.95 22.28
CA THR A 39 -1.26 6.42 23.42
C THR A 39 -2.67 6.72 22.92
N VAL A 40 -3.63 5.84 23.23
CA VAL A 40 -5.05 6.19 23.17
C VAL A 40 -5.39 6.90 24.49
N THR A 41 -5.53 8.22 24.48
CA THR A 41 -6.06 8.94 25.63
C THR A 41 -7.58 8.77 25.69
N GLY A 42 -8.02 7.72 26.38
CA GLY A 42 -9.40 7.59 26.85
C GLY A 42 -9.55 8.29 28.20
N LEU A 43 -10.37 9.34 28.26
CA LEU A 43 -10.88 9.87 29.52
C LEU A 43 -11.89 8.86 30.09
N ILE A 44 -11.43 8.00 31.00
CA ILE A 44 -12.30 7.19 31.85
C ILE A 44 -12.52 8.00 33.13
N GLN A 45 -13.71 8.58 33.28
CA GLN A 45 -14.21 8.98 34.60
C GLN A 45 -14.95 7.78 35.20
N ASP A 46 -14.64 7.54 36.47
CA ASP A 46 -15.04 6.42 37.31
C ASP A 46 -16.52 6.04 37.21
N MET A 47 -16.78 4.73 37.09
CA MET A 47 -17.92 4.11 37.76
C MET A 47 -17.47 2.78 38.36
N ALA A 48 -17.16 2.82 39.65
CA ALA A 48 -17.10 1.65 40.51
C ALA A 48 -18.52 1.05 40.63
N GLY A 49 -18.66 -0.23 40.30
CA GLY A 49 -19.94 -0.93 40.41
C GLY A 49 -19.99 -2.23 39.61
N LEU A 50 -19.04 -3.13 39.86
CA LEU A 50 -19.06 -4.47 39.29
C LEU A 50 -20.17 -5.30 39.95
N HIS A 51 -21.32 -5.44 39.29
CA HIS A 51 -22.30 -6.48 39.62
C HIS A 51 -22.33 -7.50 38.48
N VAL A 52 -21.85 -8.71 38.80
CA VAL A 52 -21.96 -9.89 37.95
C VAL A 52 -23.43 -10.33 37.99
N TYR A 53 -24.14 -10.26 36.88
CA TYR A 53 -25.41 -10.95 36.69
C TYR A 53 -25.17 -12.14 35.77
N GLU A 54 -25.37 -13.34 36.31
CA GLU A 54 -25.34 -14.60 35.58
C GLU A 54 -26.42 -14.59 34.48
N ALA A 55 -26.04 -15.04 33.28
CA ALA A 55 -26.95 -15.14 32.15
C ALA A 55 -27.95 -16.29 32.36
N PHE A 56 -29.21 -15.94 32.65
CA PHE A 56 -30.32 -16.87 32.46
C PHE A 56 -30.66 -16.95 30.96
N ALA A 57 -30.58 -18.15 30.39
CA ALA A 57 -31.03 -18.42 29.03
C ALA A 57 -32.56 -18.24 28.93
N LEU A 58 -33.02 -17.36 28.04
CA LEU A 58 -34.44 -17.22 27.71
C LEU A 58 -34.84 -18.18 26.57
N PRO A 59 -36.08 -18.71 26.57
CA PRO A 59 -36.53 -19.66 25.55
C PRO A 59 -36.78 -18.97 24.20
N PRO A 60 -36.73 -19.71 23.08
CA PRO A 60 -36.94 -19.16 21.75
C PRO A 60 -38.42 -18.82 21.54
N GLY A 61 -38.75 -17.54 21.39
CA GLY A 61 -40.11 -17.12 20.97
C GLY A 61 -40.62 -15.75 21.42
N ALA A 62 -39.87 -14.92 22.16
CA ALA A 62 -40.35 -13.59 22.58
C ALA A 62 -39.80 -12.47 21.69
N SER A 63 -40.64 -11.92 20.82
CA SER A 63 -40.47 -10.59 20.23
C SER A 63 -40.96 -9.53 21.22
N SER A 64 -40.09 -8.59 21.61
CA SER A 64 -40.51 -7.38 22.32
C SER A 64 -39.86 -6.15 21.70
N TYR A 65 -40.72 -5.28 21.18
CA TYR A 65 -40.43 -3.89 20.91
C TYR A 65 -39.79 -3.22 22.14
N GLY A 66 -38.72 -2.45 21.91
CA GLY A 66 -38.27 -1.42 22.84
C GLY A 66 -37.54 -1.91 24.10
N ALA A 67 -36.32 -2.42 23.93
CA ALA A 67 -35.27 -2.24 24.93
C ALA A 67 -34.22 -1.30 24.30
N VAL A 68 -34.09 -0.10 24.87
CA VAL A 68 -32.95 0.78 24.59
C VAL A 68 -31.73 0.10 25.19
N ASN A 69 -31.07 -0.73 24.37
CA ASN A 69 -29.68 -1.06 24.60
C ASN A 69 -28.91 0.24 24.38
N ILE A 70 -28.49 0.90 25.46
CA ILE A 70 -27.30 1.75 25.41
C ILE A 70 -26.12 0.78 25.29
N GLY A 71 -26.00 0.18 24.12
CA GLY A 71 -24.84 -0.61 23.73
C GLY A 71 -23.65 0.33 23.66
N ALA A 72 -22.51 -0.14 24.16
CA ALA A 72 -21.22 0.50 23.97
C ALA A 72 -21.14 1.06 22.53
N VAL A 73 -20.73 2.32 22.42
CA VAL A 73 -20.44 2.97 21.14
C VAL A 73 -19.39 2.11 20.44
N GLN A 74 -19.84 1.19 19.59
CA GLN A 74 -18.97 0.51 18.66
C GLN A 74 -18.62 1.57 17.62
N SER A 75 -17.55 2.32 17.89
CA SER A 75 -16.89 3.11 16.87
C SER A 75 -16.58 2.17 15.69
N PRO A 76 -16.87 2.55 14.43
CA PRO A 76 -16.68 1.67 13.27
C PRO A 76 -15.22 1.31 12.97
N VAL A 77 -14.27 1.64 13.84
CA VAL A 77 -12.84 1.52 13.55
C VAL A 77 -12.43 0.06 13.45
N GLN A 78 -11.97 -0.34 12.27
CA GLN A 78 -11.25 -1.59 12.12
C GLN A 78 -9.88 -1.41 12.79
N SER A 79 -9.60 -2.22 13.80
CA SER A 79 -8.35 -2.14 14.57
C SER A 79 -7.12 -2.19 13.67
N PHE A 80 -6.06 -1.45 14.03
CA PHE A 80 -4.73 -1.56 13.41
C PHE A 80 -4.33 -3.01 13.17
N GLN A 81 -3.88 -3.32 11.96
CA GLN A 81 -3.39 -4.63 11.56
C GLN A 81 -1.97 -4.52 11.02
N THR A 82 -1.21 -5.60 11.16
CA THR A 82 0.06 -5.77 10.44
C THR A 82 -0.11 -6.90 9.46
N ASP A 83 0.23 -6.65 8.21
CA ASP A 83 0.29 -7.69 7.19
C ASP A 83 1.50 -8.59 7.49
N LEU A 84 1.24 -9.84 7.88
CA LEU A 84 2.28 -10.75 8.37
C LEU A 84 3.24 -11.22 7.28
N PHE A 85 2.88 -11.07 6.00
CA PHE A 85 3.73 -11.43 4.88
C PHE A 85 4.64 -10.26 4.46
N THR A 86 4.08 -9.05 4.38
CA THR A 86 4.78 -7.86 3.86
C THR A 86 5.33 -6.94 4.95
N GLY A 87 4.95 -7.13 6.22
CA GLY A 87 5.30 -6.26 7.33
C GLY A 87 4.64 -4.87 7.29
N ARG A 88 3.66 -4.66 6.40
CA ARG A 88 2.99 -3.37 6.24
C ARG A 88 2.03 -3.10 7.38
N ALA A 89 2.05 -1.88 7.89
CA ALA A 89 1.01 -1.40 8.80
C ALA A 89 -0.24 -1.07 7.98
N GLN A 90 -1.39 -1.55 8.42
CA GLN A 90 -2.68 -1.37 7.78
C GLN A 90 -3.72 -0.86 8.79
N PHE A 91 -4.62 -0.01 8.30
CA PHE A 91 -5.74 0.51 9.09
C PHE A 91 -6.90 0.84 8.16
N SER A 92 -8.14 0.67 8.60
CA SER A 92 -9.31 0.98 7.78
C SER A 92 -10.37 1.74 8.58
N VAL A 93 -10.92 2.78 7.94
CA VAL A 93 -12.09 3.52 8.42
C VAL A 93 -13.25 3.20 7.47
N PRO A 94 -14.18 2.32 7.84
CA PRO A 94 -15.34 2.05 7.02
C PRO A 94 -16.30 3.23 7.05
N ILE A 95 -16.93 3.47 5.91
CA ILE A 95 -17.98 4.46 5.76
C ILE A 95 -19.32 3.72 5.84
N PHE A 96 -20.04 3.94 6.94
CA PHE A 96 -21.34 3.32 7.14
C PHE A 96 -22.36 3.85 6.14
N ALA A 97 -22.80 2.98 5.24
CA ALA A 97 -23.97 3.18 4.39
C ALA A 97 -25.16 2.37 4.94
N PRO A 98 -26.36 2.97 5.07
CA PRO A 98 -27.57 2.20 5.42
C PRO A 98 -27.79 1.00 4.49
N SER A 99 -28.44 -0.04 5.01
CA SER A 99 -28.68 -1.26 4.23
C SER A 99 -29.62 -1.01 3.06
N GLY A 100 -29.24 -1.49 1.88
CA GLY A 100 -30.14 -1.56 0.72
C GLY A 100 -31.03 -2.81 0.74
N ARG A 101 -31.92 -2.91 -0.26
CA ARG A 101 -32.81 -4.06 -0.50
C ARG A 101 -32.00 -5.36 -0.48
N ARG A 102 -32.44 -6.31 0.34
CA ARG A 102 -31.81 -7.63 0.49
C ARG A 102 -30.32 -7.59 0.90
N GLY A 103 -29.88 -6.50 1.53
CA GLY A 103 -28.50 -6.37 2.01
C GLY A 103 -27.48 -6.01 0.93
N ILE A 104 -27.91 -5.62 -0.27
CA ILE A 104 -26.99 -5.04 -1.26
C ILE A 104 -26.68 -3.60 -0.86
N ASN A 105 -25.46 -3.36 -0.38
CA ASN A 105 -25.00 -2.03 -0.02
C ASN A 105 -23.56 -1.83 -0.51
N PRO A 106 -23.18 -0.60 -0.85
CA PRO A 106 -21.81 -0.31 -1.24
C PRO A 106 -20.86 -0.55 -0.06
N GLN A 107 -19.68 -1.08 -0.36
CA GLN A 107 -18.60 -1.28 0.59
C GLN A 107 -17.59 -0.15 0.40
N VAL A 108 -17.67 0.88 1.23
CA VAL A 108 -16.83 2.07 1.14
C VAL A 108 -15.93 2.13 2.36
N SER A 109 -14.62 2.28 2.15
CA SER A 109 -13.65 2.40 3.24
C SER A 109 -12.48 3.30 2.83
N LEU A 110 -11.93 4.02 3.81
CA LEU A 110 -10.63 4.68 3.71
C LEU A 110 -9.59 3.71 4.24
N ASN A 111 -8.63 3.32 3.41
CA ASN A 111 -7.65 2.31 3.74
C ASN A 111 -6.25 2.93 3.82
N TYR A 112 -5.57 2.71 4.92
CA TYR A 112 -4.18 3.08 5.12
C TYR A 112 -3.27 1.89 4.90
N SER A 113 -2.14 2.11 4.23
CA SER A 113 -1.01 1.20 4.17
C SER A 113 0.29 2.00 4.26
N SER A 114 1.22 1.58 5.12
CA SER A 114 2.50 2.29 5.29
C SER A 114 3.36 2.36 4.03
N SER A 115 3.12 1.49 3.05
CA SER A 115 3.81 1.50 1.76
C SER A 115 3.00 2.15 0.63
N ALA A 116 1.77 2.62 0.89
CA ALA A 116 0.93 3.22 -0.14
C ALA A 116 1.48 4.60 -0.55
N LYS A 117 1.26 4.94 -1.82
CA LYS A 117 1.71 6.19 -2.41
C LYS A 117 0.84 7.36 -1.96
N ASN A 118 1.13 8.56 -2.48
CA ASN A 118 0.21 9.68 -2.36
C ASN A 118 -1.02 9.42 -3.24
N SER A 119 -2.21 9.67 -2.71
CA SER A 119 -3.48 9.55 -3.43
C SER A 119 -4.34 10.80 -3.21
N TRP A 120 -5.53 10.83 -3.80
CA TRP A 120 -6.56 11.83 -3.54
C TRP A 120 -7.13 11.80 -2.10
N VAL A 121 -6.75 10.82 -1.27
CA VAL A 121 -7.08 10.74 0.17
C VAL A 121 -5.85 11.10 1.04
N GLY A 122 -4.74 11.51 0.43
CA GLY A 122 -3.49 11.84 1.11
C GLY A 122 -2.49 10.70 1.14
N HIS A 123 -1.32 10.96 1.71
CA HIS A 123 -0.20 10.02 1.69
C HIS A 123 -0.47 8.77 2.55
N GLY A 124 -0.31 7.59 1.93
CA GLY A 124 -0.51 6.30 2.58
C GLY A 124 -1.97 5.86 2.65
N TRP A 125 -2.92 6.71 2.27
CA TRP A 125 -4.35 6.42 2.26
C TRP A 125 -4.86 6.17 0.85
N SER A 126 -5.90 5.37 0.71
CA SER A 126 -6.62 5.16 -0.54
C SER A 126 -8.12 4.96 -0.28
N LEU A 127 -8.91 5.21 -1.32
CA LEU A 127 -10.30 4.80 -1.42
C LEU A 127 -10.50 4.27 -2.84
N GLU A 128 -10.78 2.98 -2.96
CA GLU A 128 -10.97 2.30 -4.24
C GLU A 128 -12.19 1.39 -4.11
N LEU A 129 -13.10 1.46 -5.09
CA LEU A 129 -14.39 0.77 -5.07
C LEU A 129 -14.42 -0.44 -6.01
N GLY A 130 -13.54 -0.43 -7.01
CA GLY A 130 -13.32 -1.51 -7.94
C GLY A 130 -12.93 -1.00 -9.33
N PHE A 131 -12.04 -1.73 -9.98
CA PHE A 131 -11.58 -1.42 -11.34
C PHE A 131 -11.03 -2.65 -12.04
N ILE A 132 -10.91 -2.56 -13.35
CA ILE A 132 -9.98 -3.35 -14.15
C ILE A 132 -9.13 -2.37 -14.93
N GLN A 133 -7.81 -2.50 -14.88
CA GLN A 133 -6.90 -1.57 -15.56
C GLN A 133 -5.75 -2.30 -16.22
N ARG A 134 -5.12 -1.63 -17.20
CA ARG A 134 -3.85 -2.10 -17.77
C ARG A 134 -2.76 -2.10 -16.71
N SER A 135 -1.98 -3.18 -16.65
CA SER A 135 -0.88 -3.33 -15.71
C SER A 135 0.27 -2.40 -16.07
N THR A 136 0.86 -1.78 -15.06
CA THR A 136 2.05 -0.92 -15.18
C THR A 136 3.31 -1.58 -14.63
N LYS A 137 3.22 -2.87 -14.28
CA LYS A 137 4.29 -3.64 -13.63
C LYS A 137 5.57 -3.69 -14.47
N ASN A 138 5.44 -3.77 -15.80
CA ASN A 138 6.55 -3.92 -16.74
C ASN A 138 6.81 -2.65 -17.57
N GLY A 139 6.31 -1.48 -17.11
CA GLY A 139 6.45 -0.21 -17.81
C GLY A 139 5.09 0.38 -18.23
N VAL A 140 5.16 1.39 -19.10
CA VAL A 140 3.98 2.05 -19.66
C VAL A 140 3.23 1.08 -20.59
N PRO A 141 1.89 0.98 -20.51
CA PRO A 141 1.12 0.11 -21.39
C PRO A 141 1.29 0.45 -22.87
N ALA A 142 1.27 -0.57 -23.72
CA ALA A 142 1.32 -0.42 -25.18
C ALA A 142 -0.04 -0.01 -25.79
N TYR A 143 -1.11 -0.03 -24.98
CA TYR A 143 -2.50 0.20 -25.41
C TYR A 143 -2.97 -0.81 -26.47
N ASN A 144 -2.50 -2.05 -26.33
CA ASN A 144 -2.84 -3.17 -27.18
C ASN A 144 -3.26 -4.34 -26.30
N ASN A 145 -4.49 -4.83 -26.46
CA ASN A 145 -5.07 -5.86 -25.59
C ASN A 145 -4.40 -7.24 -25.72
N ASP A 146 -3.62 -7.48 -26.78
CA ASP A 146 -2.87 -8.72 -26.97
C ASP A 146 -1.44 -8.65 -26.41
N LEU A 147 -0.93 -7.44 -26.16
CA LEU A 147 0.41 -7.21 -25.59
C LEU A 147 0.34 -6.82 -24.11
N ASP A 148 -0.68 -6.07 -23.72
CA ASP A 148 -0.87 -5.60 -22.35
C ASP A 148 -1.47 -6.70 -21.48
N THR A 149 -1.08 -6.67 -20.21
CA THR A 149 -1.74 -7.45 -19.16
C THR A 149 -2.68 -6.55 -18.35
N PHE A 150 -3.64 -7.15 -17.67
CA PHE A 150 -4.62 -6.41 -16.87
C PHE A 150 -4.53 -6.82 -15.41
N THR A 151 -4.87 -5.90 -14.52
CA THR A 151 -5.04 -6.13 -13.08
C THR A 151 -6.44 -5.69 -12.68
N PHE A 152 -7.02 -6.34 -11.68
CA PHE A 152 -8.35 -5.99 -11.20
C PHE A 152 -8.37 -5.71 -9.69
N MET A 153 -9.39 -4.97 -9.26
CA MET A 153 -9.89 -4.93 -7.90
C MET A 153 -11.40 -5.13 -7.93
N VAL A 154 -11.90 -6.21 -7.32
CA VAL A 154 -13.35 -6.49 -7.21
C VAL A 154 -13.62 -7.06 -5.82
N GLY A 155 -14.56 -6.44 -5.09
CA GLY A 155 -14.97 -6.94 -3.76
C GLY A 155 -13.85 -7.00 -2.72
N GLY A 156 -12.82 -6.15 -2.84
CA GLY A 156 -11.64 -6.14 -1.97
C GLY A 156 -10.54 -7.14 -2.36
N ILE A 157 -10.75 -7.98 -3.38
CA ILE A 157 -9.72 -8.85 -3.95
C ILE A 157 -9.02 -8.11 -5.09
N ASN A 158 -7.69 -8.21 -5.15
CA ASN A 158 -6.90 -7.75 -6.27
C ASN A 158 -5.95 -8.86 -6.78
N SER A 159 -5.76 -8.94 -8.10
CA SER A 159 -4.80 -9.84 -8.75
C SER A 159 -4.57 -9.44 -10.21
N ASP A 160 -3.63 -10.13 -10.87
CA ASP A 160 -3.43 -10.09 -12.32
C ASP A 160 -4.55 -10.89 -13.02
N LEU A 161 -4.91 -10.51 -14.24
CA LEU A 161 -5.79 -11.29 -15.12
C LEU A 161 -4.99 -12.12 -16.11
N VAL A 162 -5.49 -13.34 -16.39
CA VAL A 162 -4.97 -14.25 -17.41
C VAL A 162 -6.06 -14.46 -18.47
N LYS A 163 -5.71 -14.26 -19.74
CA LYS A 163 -6.62 -14.49 -20.88
C LYS A 163 -6.79 -16.00 -21.09
N ILE A 164 -8.04 -16.45 -21.19
CA ILE A 164 -8.41 -17.86 -21.41
C ILE A 164 -8.97 -18.05 -22.82
N SER A 165 -9.73 -17.09 -23.32
CA SER A 165 -10.24 -17.04 -24.70
C SER A 165 -10.34 -15.59 -25.17
N ASP A 166 -10.88 -15.35 -26.36
CA ASP A 166 -11.05 -14.00 -26.92
C ASP A 166 -11.87 -13.06 -26.05
N THR A 167 -12.79 -13.60 -25.26
CA THR A 167 -13.70 -12.79 -24.44
C THR A 167 -13.66 -13.14 -22.96
N GLU A 168 -12.84 -14.10 -22.55
CA GLU A 168 -12.87 -14.63 -21.19
C GLU A 168 -11.50 -14.60 -20.53
N TYR A 169 -11.49 -14.14 -19.28
CA TYR A 169 -10.32 -14.04 -18.43
C TYR A 169 -10.57 -14.72 -17.08
N ARG A 170 -9.48 -14.98 -16.36
CA ARG A 170 -9.50 -15.48 -14.98
C ARG A 170 -8.51 -14.71 -14.12
N ALA A 171 -8.73 -14.73 -12.82
CA ALA A 171 -7.75 -14.24 -11.87
C ALA A 171 -6.53 -15.18 -11.89
N LYS A 172 -5.32 -14.62 -11.91
CA LYS A 172 -4.10 -15.40 -11.75
C LYS A 172 -4.06 -16.07 -10.38
N ASP A 173 -4.47 -15.33 -9.34
CA ASP A 173 -4.70 -15.84 -8.00
C ASP A 173 -6.19 -15.74 -7.66
N GLU A 174 -6.87 -16.89 -7.61
CA GLU A 174 -8.34 -16.95 -7.47
C GLU A 174 -8.85 -16.50 -6.09
N ALA A 175 -7.98 -16.50 -5.06
CA ALA A 175 -8.32 -16.15 -3.68
C ALA A 175 -9.62 -16.80 -3.14
N GLY A 176 -9.97 -17.99 -3.65
CA GLY A 176 -11.20 -18.71 -3.34
C GLY A 176 -12.50 -18.10 -3.89
N GLN A 177 -12.43 -17.02 -4.67
CA GLN A 177 -13.59 -16.30 -5.20
C GLN A 177 -14.10 -16.88 -6.51
N PHE A 178 -13.21 -17.40 -7.37
CA PHE A 178 -13.57 -18.02 -8.66
C PHE A 178 -14.44 -17.09 -9.51
N LEU A 179 -14.00 -15.84 -9.64
CA LEU A 179 -14.69 -14.80 -10.42
C LEU A 179 -14.57 -15.11 -11.91
N LYS A 180 -15.68 -14.99 -12.65
CA LYS A 180 -15.69 -15.09 -14.11
C LYS A 180 -15.57 -13.70 -14.72
N PHE A 181 -14.53 -13.44 -15.48
CA PHE A 181 -14.31 -12.16 -16.17
C PHE A 181 -14.63 -12.31 -17.66
N VAL A 182 -15.51 -11.46 -18.16
CA VAL A 182 -15.90 -11.39 -19.57
C VAL A 182 -15.59 -10.01 -20.12
N PHE A 183 -14.83 -9.93 -21.22
CA PHE A 183 -14.51 -8.70 -21.92
C PHE A 183 -15.12 -8.71 -23.31
N GLN A 184 -16.10 -7.84 -23.55
CA GLN A 184 -16.80 -7.71 -24.83
C GLN A 184 -17.23 -6.26 -25.02
N ASN A 185 -17.33 -5.80 -26.28
CA ASN A 185 -17.77 -4.43 -26.61
C ASN A 185 -17.00 -3.33 -25.85
N ASN A 186 -15.72 -3.59 -25.55
CA ASN A 186 -14.82 -2.68 -24.86
C ASN A 186 -15.20 -2.34 -23.41
N TYR A 187 -15.90 -3.25 -22.73
CA TYR A 187 -16.17 -3.18 -21.29
C TYR A 187 -16.07 -4.56 -20.64
N TRP A 188 -16.01 -4.60 -19.32
CA TRP A 188 -15.90 -5.84 -18.56
C TRP A 188 -17.17 -6.14 -17.78
N VAL A 189 -17.53 -7.42 -17.73
CA VAL A 189 -18.50 -7.97 -16.77
C VAL A 189 -17.80 -9.04 -15.95
N VAL A 190 -17.88 -8.90 -14.63
CA VAL A 190 -17.36 -9.88 -13.69
C VAL A 190 -18.53 -10.50 -12.95
N ILE A 191 -18.57 -11.83 -12.88
CA ILE A 191 -19.66 -12.56 -12.23
C ILE A 191 -19.07 -13.39 -11.09
N ASP A 192 -19.63 -13.24 -9.89
CA ASP A 192 -19.24 -14.02 -8.73
C ASP A 192 -20.03 -15.35 -8.62
N LYS A 193 -19.70 -16.16 -7.61
CA LYS A 193 -20.37 -17.45 -7.35
C LYS A 193 -21.85 -17.30 -6.94
N SER A 194 -22.26 -16.13 -6.48
CA SER A 194 -23.65 -15.83 -6.12
C SER A 194 -24.49 -15.44 -7.33
N GLY A 195 -23.87 -15.21 -8.49
CA GLY A 195 -24.51 -14.70 -9.69
C GLY A 195 -24.63 -13.17 -9.71
N THR A 196 -24.00 -12.47 -8.76
CA THR A 196 -23.92 -11.01 -8.78
C THR A 196 -22.98 -10.58 -9.90
N ALA A 197 -23.46 -9.68 -10.75
CA ALA A 197 -22.72 -9.12 -11.87
C ALA A 197 -22.16 -7.75 -11.51
N TYR A 198 -20.88 -7.53 -11.83
CA TYR A 198 -20.14 -6.30 -11.67
C TYR A 198 -19.72 -5.82 -13.07
N THR A 199 -20.28 -4.70 -13.52
CA THR A 199 -20.00 -4.10 -14.82
C THR A 199 -18.97 -2.98 -14.67
N PHE A 200 -17.93 -2.97 -15.51
CA PHE A 200 -16.85 -1.98 -15.47
C PHE A 200 -16.70 -1.26 -16.81
N GLY A 201 -16.80 0.07 -16.77
CA GLY A 201 -16.60 0.94 -17.93
C GLY A 201 -17.47 0.56 -19.12
N GLU A 202 -18.75 0.29 -18.93
CA GLU A 202 -19.74 0.16 -20.01
C GLU A 202 -19.92 1.49 -20.72
N THR A 203 -20.01 2.59 -19.97
CA THR A 203 -20.05 3.96 -20.52
C THR A 203 -18.67 4.63 -20.50
N PRO A 204 -18.40 5.59 -21.41
CA PRO A 204 -17.17 6.39 -21.40
C PRO A 204 -16.89 7.12 -20.08
N GLN A 205 -17.95 7.49 -19.33
CA GLN A 205 -17.85 8.21 -18.07
C GLN A 205 -17.20 7.37 -16.96
N ALA A 206 -17.28 6.03 -17.05
CA ALA A 206 -16.62 5.10 -16.15
C ALA A 206 -15.29 4.54 -16.71
N ARG A 207 -14.68 5.24 -17.68
CA ARG A 207 -13.39 4.89 -18.26
C ARG A 207 -12.36 6.01 -18.07
N SER A 208 -11.21 5.69 -17.49
CA SER A 208 -10.04 6.56 -17.59
C SER A 208 -9.41 6.34 -18.97
N GLU A 209 -9.67 7.28 -19.88
CA GLU A 209 -9.20 7.26 -21.26
C GLU A 209 -8.24 8.42 -21.52
N ASN A 210 -7.22 8.16 -22.33
CA ASN A 210 -6.24 9.15 -22.77
C ASN A 210 -5.99 9.02 -24.28
N PRO A 211 -5.13 9.86 -24.90
CA PRO A 211 -4.92 9.82 -26.36
C PRO A 211 -4.43 8.48 -26.93
N HIS A 212 -3.93 7.56 -26.10
CA HIS A 212 -3.49 6.23 -26.52
C HIS A 212 -4.58 5.16 -26.34
N GLY A 213 -5.64 5.45 -25.58
CA GLY A 213 -6.79 4.57 -25.36
C GLY A 213 -7.22 4.49 -23.90
N ILE A 214 -8.04 3.49 -23.59
CA ILE A 214 -8.54 3.26 -22.22
C ILE A 214 -7.46 2.63 -21.36
N PHE A 215 -7.11 3.29 -20.26
CA PHE A 215 -6.20 2.80 -19.24
C PHE A 215 -6.95 1.96 -18.18
N CYS A 216 -8.09 2.45 -17.70
CA CYS A 216 -8.85 1.85 -16.61
C CYS A 216 -10.35 1.85 -16.89
N TRP A 217 -11.01 0.72 -16.63
CA TRP A 217 -12.45 0.53 -16.57
C TRP A 217 -12.86 0.49 -15.10
N CYS A 218 -13.49 1.55 -14.61
CA CYS A 218 -13.93 1.66 -13.24
C CYS A 218 -15.26 0.92 -13.03
N LEU A 219 -15.50 0.43 -11.82
CA LEU A 219 -16.77 -0.23 -11.47
C LEU A 219 -17.92 0.75 -11.71
N GLU A 220 -18.87 0.38 -12.55
CA GLU A 220 -19.97 1.24 -12.95
C GLU A 220 -21.30 0.77 -12.37
N LYS A 221 -21.51 -0.55 -12.34
CA LYS A 221 -22.75 -1.14 -11.83
C LYS A 221 -22.52 -2.47 -11.13
N VAL A 222 -23.26 -2.71 -10.06
CA VAL A 222 -23.42 -4.03 -9.43
C VAL A 222 -24.90 -4.41 -9.50
N LYS A 223 -25.21 -5.60 -10.00
CA LYS A 223 -26.59 -6.11 -10.10
C LYS A 223 -26.67 -7.54 -9.55
N ASP A 224 -27.55 -7.78 -8.58
CA ASP A 224 -27.82 -9.13 -8.09
C ASP A 224 -28.84 -9.88 -8.99
N LEU A 225 -29.06 -11.16 -8.72
CA LEU A 225 -30.03 -12.01 -9.43
C LEU A 225 -31.49 -11.58 -9.27
N PHE A 226 -31.79 -10.65 -8.36
CA PHE A 226 -33.13 -10.15 -8.07
C PHE A 226 -33.36 -8.74 -8.61
N GLY A 227 -32.43 -8.23 -9.41
CA GLY A 227 -32.51 -6.93 -10.05
C GLY A 227 -32.11 -5.75 -9.16
N ASN A 228 -31.68 -5.96 -7.92
CA ASN A 228 -31.23 -4.86 -7.07
C ASN A 228 -29.88 -4.33 -7.57
N THR A 229 -29.74 -3.00 -7.63
CA THR A 229 -28.56 -2.38 -8.24
C THR A 229 -27.84 -1.39 -7.31
N ILE A 230 -26.54 -1.26 -7.57
CA ILE A 230 -25.67 -0.16 -7.11
C ILE A 230 -25.01 0.42 -8.35
N GLU A 231 -25.04 1.74 -8.52
CA GLU A 231 -24.45 2.45 -9.64
C GLU A 231 -23.42 3.47 -9.15
N TYR A 232 -22.33 3.63 -9.90
CA TYR A 232 -21.17 4.43 -9.54
C TYR A 232 -20.94 5.49 -10.62
N ALA A 233 -20.90 6.75 -10.20
CA ALA A 233 -20.63 7.89 -11.05
C ALA A 233 -19.28 8.52 -10.71
N TYR A 234 -18.60 8.98 -11.75
CA TYR A 234 -17.24 9.52 -11.68
C TYR A 234 -17.18 10.92 -12.27
N THR A 235 -16.21 11.70 -11.80
CA THR A 235 -15.81 12.98 -12.39
C THR A 235 -14.33 12.93 -12.76
N MET A 236 -13.95 13.64 -13.82
CA MET A 236 -12.56 13.70 -14.29
C MET A 236 -12.00 15.12 -14.12
N ASP A 237 -10.77 15.23 -13.62
CA ASP A 237 -10.01 16.48 -13.58
C ASP A 237 -8.57 16.20 -14.00
N GLN A 238 -8.11 16.89 -15.06
CA GLN A 238 -6.73 16.81 -15.55
C GLN A 238 -6.21 15.36 -15.77
N GLY A 239 -7.08 14.50 -16.30
CA GLY A 239 -6.82 13.09 -16.59
C GLY A 239 -7.01 12.15 -15.41
N GLU A 240 -7.16 12.66 -14.18
CA GLU A 240 -7.43 11.85 -12.99
C GLU A 240 -8.93 11.63 -12.85
N MET A 241 -9.31 10.39 -12.54
CA MET A 241 -10.71 10.01 -12.30
C MET A 241 -10.99 9.90 -10.81
N TYR A 242 -12.07 10.54 -10.36
CA TYR A 242 -12.52 10.53 -8.97
C TYR A 242 -13.93 9.97 -8.92
N VAL A 243 -14.20 9.07 -7.96
CA VAL A 243 -15.60 8.72 -7.66
C VAL A 243 -16.31 9.97 -7.16
N GLN A 244 -17.45 10.26 -7.74
CA GLN A 244 -18.29 11.41 -7.38
C GLN A 244 -19.46 10.96 -6.52
N ARG A 245 -20.10 9.85 -6.89
CA ARG A 245 -21.37 9.42 -6.27
C ARG A 245 -21.59 7.92 -6.45
N ILE A 246 -22.21 7.30 -5.46
CA ILE A 246 -22.74 5.94 -5.51
C ILE A 246 -24.23 6.02 -5.24
N ASP A 247 -25.06 5.54 -6.14
CA ASP A 247 -26.50 5.45 -5.98
C ASP A 247 -26.89 3.99 -5.78
N TYR A 248 -27.72 3.71 -4.77
CA TYR A 248 -28.11 2.34 -4.45
C TYR A 248 -29.54 2.25 -3.90
N ASN A 249 -29.93 1.03 -3.55
CA ASN A 249 -31.28 0.67 -3.12
C ASN A 249 -32.34 0.77 -4.23
N SER A 250 -31.90 0.76 -5.48
CA SER A 250 -32.70 0.64 -6.70
C SER A 250 -33.01 -0.82 -7.04
N ASN A 251 -33.97 -1.03 -7.94
CA ASN A 251 -34.25 -2.32 -8.56
C ASN A 251 -34.57 -2.12 -10.05
N GLU A 252 -33.68 -2.59 -10.92
CA GLU A 252 -33.78 -2.40 -12.37
C GLU A 252 -34.97 -3.18 -12.96
N ASP A 253 -35.18 -4.43 -12.52
CA ASP A 253 -36.22 -5.31 -13.07
C ASP A 253 -37.65 -4.83 -12.73
N GLN A 254 -37.80 -4.09 -11.62
CA GLN A 254 -39.06 -3.48 -11.17
C GLN A 254 -39.12 -1.97 -11.44
N ASN A 255 -38.10 -1.38 -12.08
CA ASN A 255 -37.97 0.07 -12.31
C ASN A 255 -38.06 0.92 -11.03
N PHE A 256 -37.56 0.43 -9.90
CA PHE A 256 -37.42 1.24 -8.68
C PHE A 256 -36.14 2.07 -8.76
N LEU A 257 -36.30 3.39 -8.70
CA LEU A 257 -35.19 4.34 -8.65
C LEU A 257 -34.39 4.18 -7.35
N SER A 258 -33.13 4.62 -7.39
CA SER A 258 -32.28 4.69 -6.21
C SER A 258 -32.90 5.63 -5.18
N THR A 259 -32.77 5.27 -3.91
CA THR A 259 -33.27 6.08 -2.80
C THR A 259 -32.17 6.47 -1.85
N HIS A 260 -30.99 5.86 -1.96
CA HIS A 260 -29.85 6.14 -1.11
C HIS A 260 -28.67 6.54 -1.96
N SER A 261 -27.84 7.45 -1.45
CA SER A 261 -26.61 7.85 -2.12
C SER A 261 -25.45 8.00 -1.15
N VAL A 262 -24.24 7.79 -1.66
CA VAL A 262 -22.98 8.18 -1.04
C VAL A 262 -22.29 9.18 -1.97
N GLU A 263 -22.03 10.38 -1.51
CA GLU A 263 -21.49 11.49 -2.32
C GLU A 263 -20.11 11.89 -1.80
N PHE A 264 -19.16 12.07 -2.72
CA PHE A 264 -17.76 12.38 -2.44
C PHE A 264 -17.48 13.82 -2.83
N ILE A 265 -17.22 14.66 -1.83
CA ILE A 265 -16.97 16.08 -2.03
C ILE A 265 -15.46 16.32 -2.07
N LEU A 266 -15.00 16.94 -3.15
CA LEU A 266 -13.59 17.21 -3.38
C LEU A 266 -13.24 18.66 -3.04
N GLU A 267 -11.97 18.90 -2.71
CA GLU A 267 -11.36 20.22 -2.65
C GLU A 267 -10.03 20.25 -3.39
N ASP A 268 -9.55 21.45 -3.72
CA ASP A 268 -8.19 21.63 -4.23
C ASP A 268 -7.16 21.25 -3.17
N ARG A 269 -6.09 20.58 -3.61
CA ARG A 269 -4.92 20.31 -2.76
C ARG A 269 -3.77 21.23 -3.15
N SER A 270 -3.01 21.70 -2.17
CA SER A 270 -1.82 22.54 -2.42
C SER A 270 -0.60 21.75 -2.90
N ASP A 271 -0.63 20.42 -2.78
CA ASP A 271 0.46 19.51 -3.14
C ASP A 271 0.09 18.64 -4.36
N ALA A 272 -0.45 19.27 -5.41
CA ALA A 272 -0.79 18.57 -6.64
C ALA A 272 0.45 17.87 -7.23
N PHE A 273 0.26 16.64 -7.69
CA PHE A 273 1.32 15.83 -8.30
C PHE A 273 0.80 15.17 -9.56
N PHE A 274 1.71 14.74 -10.42
CA PHE A 274 1.37 14.10 -11.68
C PHE A 274 2.16 12.83 -11.91
N SER A 275 1.67 12.01 -12.83
CA SER A 275 2.30 10.79 -13.30
C SER A 275 2.17 10.66 -14.81
N TYR A 276 3.12 9.97 -15.43
CA TYR A 276 3.08 9.53 -16.83
C TYR A 276 3.00 8.01 -16.94
N ILE A 277 2.71 7.31 -15.83
CA ILE A 277 2.71 5.84 -15.82
C ILE A 277 1.64 5.23 -16.74
N THR A 278 0.60 6.01 -17.04
CA THR A 278 -0.43 5.66 -18.02
C THR A 278 0.00 5.99 -19.46
N GLY A 279 1.18 6.55 -19.71
CA GLY A 279 1.60 7.02 -21.04
C GLY A 279 1.11 8.43 -21.40
N ALA A 280 0.15 8.98 -20.65
CA ALA A 280 -0.25 10.38 -20.71
C ALA A 280 -0.09 11.05 -19.34
N LYS A 281 0.01 12.38 -19.32
CA LYS A 281 0.08 13.13 -18.06
C LYS A 281 -1.26 13.06 -17.34
N VAL A 282 -1.26 12.51 -16.13
CA VAL A 282 -2.40 12.51 -15.21
C VAL A 282 -2.03 13.33 -13.98
N THR A 283 -2.85 14.31 -13.61
CA THR A 283 -2.59 15.18 -12.45
C THR A 283 -3.65 14.98 -11.37
N THR A 284 -3.22 14.52 -10.20
CA THR A 284 -4.07 14.48 -9.00
C THR A 284 -4.05 15.88 -8.36
N ALA A 285 -4.98 16.75 -8.78
CA ALA A 285 -5.10 18.13 -8.29
C ALA A 285 -6.19 18.33 -7.22
N LYS A 286 -7.04 17.32 -7.02
CA LYS A 286 -8.09 17.34 -6.00
C LYS A 286 -7.79 16.33 -4.88
N ARG A 287 -8.38 16.55 -3.72
CA ARG A 287 -8.41 15.59 -2.62
C ARG A 287 -9.81 15.48 -2.00
N LEU A 288 -10.11 14.36 -1.37
CA LEU A 288 -11.38 14.10 -0.71
C LEU A 288 -11.50 14.97 0.55
N LYS A 289 -12.50 15.85 0.57
CA LYS A 289 -12.80 16.70 1.72
C LYS A 289 -13.81 16.04 2.65
N GLU A 290 -14.86 15.48 2.07
CA GLU A 290 -16.03 15.05 2.81
C GLU A 290 -16.75 13.91 2.09
N ILE A 291 -17.35 13.00 2.86
CA ILE A 291 -18.28 11.98 2.34
C ILE A 291 -19.65 12.20 2.97
N GLN A 292 -20.69 12.33 2.15
CA GLN A 292 -22.07 12.45 2.61
C GLN A 292 -22.85 11.18 2.27
N VAL A 293 -23.55 10.63 3.25
CA VAL A 293 -24.46 9.49 3.06
C VAL A 293 -25.89 9.99 3.20
N LYS A 294 -26.73 9.79 2.19
CA LYS A 294 -28.10 10.30 2.14
C LYS A 294 -29.13 9.18 1.96
N VAL A 295 -30.29 9.38 2.56
CA VAL A 295 -31.49 8.55 2.44
C VAL A 295 -32.65 9.43 1.99
N GLN A 296 -33.24 9.11 0.85
CA GLN A 296 -34.31 9.89 0.20
C GLN A 296 -33.94 11.38 0.09
N GLY A 297 -32.68 11.66 -0.26
CA GLY A 297 -32.12 13.00 -0.37
C GLY A 297 -31.74 13.69 0.95
N SER A 298 -32.15 13.15 2.10
CA SER A 298 -31.83 13.70 3.42
C SER A 298 -30.51 13.15 3.96
N LEU A 299 -29.73 13.98 4.65
CA LEU A 299 -28.45 13.58 5.23
C LEU A 299 -28.67 12.54 6.35
N SER A 300 -27.99 11.41 6.22
CA SER A 300 -27.97 10.36 7.24
C SER A 300 -26.68 10.41 8.06
N ARG A 301 -25.53 10.52 7.37
CA ARG A 301 -24.21 10.65 7.99
C ARG A 301 -23.32 11.53 7.14
N LYS A 302 -22.36 12.19 7.77
CA LYS A 302 -21.31 12.98 7.12
C LYS A 302 -19.95 12.62 7.71
N TYR A 303 -18.94 12.46 6.87
CA TYR A 303 -17.56 12.21 7.30
C TYR A 303 -16.68 13.38 6.85
N ASN A 304 -16.16 14.16 7.80
CA ASN A 304 -15.23 15.25 7.53
C ASN A 304 -13.80 14.72 7.58
N LEU A 305 -13.00 15.00 6.56
CA LEU A 305 -11.58 14.66 6.51
C LEU A 305 -10.75 15.93 6.74
N ALA A 306 -9.80 15.87 7.68
CA ALA A 306 -8.88 16.97 7.93
C ALA A 306 -7.45 16.57 7.56
N TYR A 307 -6.70 17.52 7.02
CA TYR A 307 -5.36 17.31 6.50
C TYR A 307 -4.37 18.29 7.09
N GLU A 308 -3.13 17.83 7.25
CA GLU A 308 -1.96 18.70 7.40
C GLU A 308 -1.04 18.56 6.18
N GLN A 309 -0.13 19.52 6.02
CA GLN A 309 1.00 19.37 5.12
C GLN A 309 2.20 18.84 5.89
N SER A 310 2.81 17.76 5.41
CA SER A 310 4.01 17.20 6.04
C SER A 310 5.12 18.28 6.05
N PRO A 311 5.76 18.58 7.20
CA PRO A 311 6.72 19.66 7.31
C PRO A 311 7.92 19.56 6.35
N GLY A 312 8.40 18.34 6.08
CA GLY A 312 9.59 18.14 5.23
C GLY A 312 9.30 18.17 3.73
N VAL A 313 8.29 17.42 3.28
CA VAL A 313 8.04 17.19 1.83
C VAL A 313 6.76 17.85 1.31
N GLY A 314 6.03 18.58 2.16
CA GLY A 314 4.81 19.30 1.79
C GLY A 314 3.71 18.42 1.19
N ARG A 315 3.60 17.15 1.62
CA ARG A 315 2.53 16.23 1.19
C ARG A 315 1.34 16.30 2.14
N SER A 316 0.12 16.25 1.58
CA SER A 316 -1.12 16.14 2.34
C SER A 316 -1.14 14.81 3.11
N ARG A 317 -1.33 14.90 4.43
CA ARG A 317 -1.49 13.76 5.35
C ARG A 317 -2.86 13.86 6.01
N LEU A 318 -3.63 12.77 5.99
CA LEU A 318 -4.94 12.71 6.64
C LEU A 318 -4.73 12.60 8.15
N ILE A 319 -5.07 13.64 8.90
CA ILE A 319 -4.87 13.71 10.35
C ILE A 319 -6.14 13.39 11.13
N SER A 320 -7.31 13.49 10.50
CA SER A 320 -8.53 13.01 11.15
C SER A 320 -9.66 12.66 10.20
N VAL A 321 -10.50 11.71 10.62
CA VAL A 321 -11.83 11.46 10.08
C VAL A 321 -12.85 11.63 11.20
N GLN A 322 -13.84 12.51 10.99
CA GLN A 322 -14.88 12.78 11.96
C GLN A 322 -16.26 12.50 11.39
N GLU A 323 -17.01 11.62 12.06
CA GLU A 323 -18.37 11.28 11.70
C GLU A 323 -19.38 12.20 12.38
N CYS A 324 -20.33 12.72 11.61
CA CYS A 324 -21.43 13.55 12.07
C CYS A 324 -22.78 12.96 11.66
N GLY A 325 -23.80 13.23 12.48
CA GLY A 325 -25.15 12.72 12.31
C GLY A 325 -25.96 13.43 11.23
N THR A 326 -27.28 13.30 11.34
CA THR A 326 -28.26 13.76 10.33
C THR A 326 -28.33 15.27 10.17
N ASP A 327 -27.92 16.04 11.17
CA ASP A 327 -27.83 17.51 11.11
C ASP A 327 -26.53 18.01 10.49
N GLY A 328 -25.54 17.12 10.30
CA GLY A 328 -24.19 17.46 9.85
C GLY A 328 -23.39 18.33 10.83
N ILE A 329 -23.88 18.52 12.06
CA ILE A 329 -23.28 19.41 13.08
C ILE A 329 -22.88 18.60 14.32
N ALA A 330 -23.78 17.74 14.82
CA ALA A 330 -23.49 16.85 15.94
C ALA A 330 -22.57 15.72 15.48
N CYS A 331 -21.35 15.69 16.02
CA CYS A 331 -20.32 14.74 15.61
C CYS A 331 -19.85 13.85 16.74
N LEU A 332 -19.49 12.61 16.40
CA LEU A 332 -18.71 11.74 17.25
C LEU A 332 -17.28 12.31 17.43
N PRO A 333 -16.53 11.84 18.45
CA PRO A 333 -15.12 12.13 18.56
C PRO A 333 -14.38 11.74 17.28
N ALA A 334 -13.47 12.61 16.82
CA ALA A 334 -12.69 12.35 15.62
C ALA A 334 -11.69 11.21 15.84
N ILE A 335 -11.55 10.35 14.84
CA ILE A 335 -10.43 9.41 14.76
C ILE A 335 -9.23 10.23 14.29
N ALA A 336 -8.19 10.33 15.13
CA ALA A 336 -7.00 11.13 14.84
C ALA A 336 -5.80 10.25 14.47
N PHE A 337 -4.97 10.75 13.55
CA PHE A 337 -3.76 10.09 13.07
C PHE A 337 -2.54 10.97 13.29
N GLN A 338 -1.43 10.33 13.61
CA GLN A 338 -0.13 10.97 13.73
C GLN A 338 0.87 10.22 12.87
N TYR A 339 1.84 10.95 12.34
CA TYR A 339 2.84 10.42 11.43
C TYR A 339 4.23 10.59 12.03
N GLN A 340 5.13 9.67 11.66
CA GLN A 340 6.53 9.87 11.96
C GLN A 340 7.05 11.04 11.13
N GLU A 341 7.72 11.96 11.83
CA GLU A 341 8.35 13.12 11.22
C GLU A 341 9.86 13.00 11.25
N THR A 342 10.47 13.39 10.13
CA THR A 342 11.89 13.68 10.06
C THR A 342 12.03 15.14 9.72
N ASN A 343 12.54 15.93 10.67
CA ASN A 343 12.89 17.32 10.39
C ASN A 343 13.99 17.35 9.34
N ILE A 344 13.85 18.22 8.33
CA ILE A 344 14.94 18.52 7.39
C ILE A 344 15.95 19.40 8.14
N ALA A 345 16.77 18.74 8.93
CA ALA A 345 17.83 19.35 9.71
C ALA A 345 19.04 18.42 9.76
N PHE A 346 20.23 19.00 9.82
CA PHE A 346 21.41 18.23 10.19
C PHE A 346 21.24 17.71 11.61
N GLN A 347 21.61 16.46 11.84
CA GLN A 347 21.68 15.94 13.20
C GLN A 347 22.68 16.79 13.99
N SER A 348 22.27 17.23 15.19
CA SER A 348 23.09 18.07 16.07
C SER A 348 24.32 17.33 16.62
N SER A 349 24.29 16.00 16.56
CA SER A 349 25.41 15.13 16.89
C SER A 349 26.17 14.77 15.63
N TYR A 350 27.46 15.13 15.58
CA TYR A 350 28.39 14.56 14.62
C TYR A 350 28.42 13.04 14.82
N ILE A 351 27.76 12.30 13.94
CA ILE A 351 27.94 10.84 13.90
C ILE A 351 29.30 10.59 13.26
N ASN A 352 30.27 10.23 14.09
CA ASN A 352 31.51 9.66 13.62
C ASN A 352 31.21 8.25 13.12
N TRP A 353 30.97 8.10 11.82
CA TRP A 353 30.78 6.80 11.14
C TRP A 353 32.03 5.91 11.14
N GLY A 354 33.05 6.28 11.92
CA GLY A 354 34.38 5.69 11.86
C GLY A 354 35.14 6.15 10.61
N PRO A 355 36.44 5.85 10.52
CA PRO A 355 37.19 6.10 9.30
C PRO A 355 36.75 5.09 8.23
N ILE A 356 36.37 5.58 7.04
CA ILE A 356 36.29 4.75 5.82
C ILE A 356 37.75 4.45 5.41
N GLN A 357 38.44 3.57 6.15
CA GLN A 357 39.83 3.21 5.85
C GLN A 357 39.89 2.30 4.63
N ASN A 358 40.98 2.36 3.87
CA ASN A 358 41.29 1.30 2.93
C ASN A 358 41.69 0.04 3.73
N PRO A 359 40.96 -1.08 3.62
CA PRO A 359 41.30 -2.30 4.35
C PRO A 359 42.67 -2.87 3.97
N SER A 360 43.19 -2.55 2.77
CA SER A 360 44.48 -3.07 2.29
C SER A 360 45.70 -2.20 2.66
N THR A 361 45.53 -0.88 2.85
CA THR A 361 46.68 0.03 3.13
C THR A 361 46.60 0.79 4.45
N GLY A 362 45.44 0.80 5.13
CA GLY A 362 45.23 1.59 6.35
C GLY A 362 45.30 3.11 6.15
N GLU A 363 45.40 3.58 4.90
CA GLU A 363 45.62 4.98 4.59
C GLU A 363 44.38 5.84 4.89
N SER A 364 44.62 6.98 5.53
CA SER A 364 43.59 7.96 5.88
C SER A 364 43.09 8.81 4.71
N GLY A 365 43.68 8.67 3.51
CA GLY A 365 43.35 9.47 2.32
C GLY A 365 42.06 9.07 1.59
N MET A 366 41.44 7.94 1.95
CA MET A 366 40.31 7.35 1.20
C MET A 366 38.96 7.47 1.92
N ARG A 367 38.74 8.55 2.67
CA ARG A 367 37.58 8.78 3.55
C ARG A 367 36.29 9.21 2.85
N ASN A 368 36.22 9.08 1.54
CA ASN A 368 35.18 9.68 0.73
C ASN A 368 34.16 8.61 0.29
N ILE A 369 32.86 8.97 0.30
CA ILE A 369 31.75 8.13 -0.18
C ILE A 369 31.85 7.89 -1.69
N THR A 370 32.31 8.90 -2.43
CA THR A 370 32.60 8.85 -3.87
C THR A 370 33.85 9.67 -4.16
N GLY A 371 34.68 9.20 -5.10
CA GLY A 371 35.87 9.94 -5.50
C GLY A 371 36.90 9.07 -6.22
N HIS A 372 38.02 9.70 -6.51
CA HIS A 372 39.14 9.07 -7.20
C HIS A 372 40.45 9.36 -6.47
N ASN A 373 41.41 8.45 -6.52
CA ASN A 373 42.79 8.75 -6.13
C ASN A 373 43.59 9.25 -7.36
N PRO A 374 44.78 9.86 -7.17
CA PRO A 374 45.64 10.31 -8.27
C PRO A 374 46.01 9.19 -9.25
N ASP A 375 45.97 7.93 -8.80
CA ASP A 375 46.27 6.73 -9.58
C ASP A 375 45.05 6.19 -10.36
N GLY A 376 43.93 6.92 -10.35
CA GLY A 376 42.74 6.64 -11.15
C GLY A 376 41.77 5.61 -10.56
N ALA A 377 42.02 5.08 -9.36
CA ALA A 377 41.08 4.23 -8.65
C ALA A 377 39.80 5.00 -8.32
N ILE A 378 38.65 4.38 -8.55
CA ILE A 378 37.32 4.97 -8.31
C ILE A 378 36.67 4.22 -7.15
N PHE A 379 36.08 4.96 -6.23
CA PHE A 379 35.27 4.40 -5.14
C PHE A 379 33.86 4.98 -5.17
N THR A 380 32.87 4.14 -4.89
CA THR A 380 31.46 4.50 -4.79
C THR A 380 30.71 3.59 -3.81
N LEU A 381 29.48 3.97 -3.48
CA LEU A 381 28.54 3.13 -2.74
C LEU A 381 27.46 2.59 -3.68
N MET A 382 27.19 1.28 -3.61
CA MET A 382 26.16 0.58 -4.37
C MET A 382 25.75 -0.68 -3.62
N ASP A 383 24.46 -1.00 -3.56
CA ASP A 383 23.98 -2.28 -3.03
C ASP A 383 24.26 -3.37 -4.08
N MET A 384 25.30 -4.17 -3.85
CA MET A 384 25.82 -5.15 -4.82
C MET A 384 25.25 -6.55 -4.60
N ASN A 385 24.73 -6.84 -3.41
CA ASN A 385 24.16 -8.15 -3.05
C ASN A 385 22.63 -8.12 -2.93
N GLY A 386 22.00 -6.94 -3.01
CA GLY A 386 20.56 -6.74 -2.93
C GLY A 386 19.99 -6.85 -1.51
N ASP A 387 20.81 -6.63 -0.47
CA ASP A 387 20.36 -6.72 0.92
C ASP A 387 19.73 -5.41 1.46
N GLY A 388 19.67 -4.36 0.63
CA GLY A 388 19.12 -3.05 0.97
C GLY A 388 20.09 -2.14 1.71
N LEU A 389 21.33 -2.57 1.94
CA LEU A 389 22.41 -1.77 2.49
C LEU A 389 23.39 -1.40 1.37
N LEU A 390 23.84 -0.15 1.35
CA LEU A 390 24.83 0.27 0.36
C LEU A 390 26.20 -0.33 0.69
N ASP A 391 26.76 -1.10 -0.24
CA ASP A 391 28.12 -1.67 -0.16
C ASP A 391 29.15 -0.71 -0.72
N ARG A 392 30.42 -0.90 -0.33
CA ARG A 392 31.53 -0.12 -0.88
C ARG A 392 32.16 -0.84 -2.06
N VAL A 393 32.15 -0.18 -3.21
CA VAL A 393 32.73 -0.69 -4.46
C VAL A 393 33.98 0.09 -4.81
N ILE A 394 35.08 -0.61 -5.08
CA ILE A 394 36.37 -0.04 -5.48
C ILE A 394 36.81 -0.64 -6.81
N ASP A 395 37.04 0.22 -7.80
CA ASP A 395 37.73 -0.07 -9.06
C ASP A 395 39.17 0.44 -8.94
N ASP A 396 40.13 -0.44 -8.67
CA ASP A 396 41.51 -0.05 -8.37
C ASP A 396 42.38 0.01 -9.62
N LYS A 397 42.41 1.15 -10.32
CA LYS A 397 43.13 1.29 -11.61
C LYS A 397 44.65 1.36 -11.50
N THR A 398 45.22 1.13 -10.32
CA THR A 398 46.67 1.25 -10.08
C THR A 398 47.53 0.31 -10.93
N TYR A 399 46.95 -0.68 -11.61
CA TYR A 399 47.67 -1.57 -12.52
C TYR A 399 46.98 -1.72 -13.87
N ALA A 400 47.67 -1.28 -14.93
CA ALA A 400 47.27 -1.36 -16.33
C ALA A 400 47.21 -2.80 -16.87
N GLN A 401 46.30 -3.62 -16.35
CA GLN A 401 45.99 -4.96 -16.84
C GLN A 401 44.54 -5.00 -17.34
N GLU A 402 44.31 -5.71 -18.45
CA GLU A 402 43.14 -5.61 -19.34
C GLU A 402 41.78 -6.05 -18.75
N ALA A 403 41.71 -6.33 -17.45
CA ALA A 403 40.49 -6.67 -16.72
C ALA A 403 40.67 -6.31 -15.22
N ASN A 404 40.17 -5.15 -14.80
CA ASN A 404 40.31 -4.71 -13.42
C ASN A 404 39.07 -5.07 -12.60
N PRO A 405 39.14 -6.06 -11.68
CA PRO A 405 37.97 -6.50 -10.94
C PRO A 405 37.50 -5.43 -9.96
N TRP A 406 36.20 -5.42 -9.68
CA TRP A 406 35.63 -4.63 -8.60
C TRP A 406 35.86 -5.34 -7.28
N ASN A 407 36.42 -4.61 -6.31
CA ASN A 407 36.51 -5.02 -4.93
C ASN A 407 35.28 -4.51 -4.18
N VAL A 408 34.37 -5.41 -3.80
CA VAL A 408 33.13 -5.08 -3.10
C VAL A 408 33.23 -5.44 -1.63
N TYR A 409 33.23 -4.44 -0.76
CA TYR A 409 33.18 -4.64 0.68
C TYR A 409 31.73 -4.52 1.15
N LEU A 410 31.12 -5.65 1.47
CA LEU A 410 29.72 -5.73 1.88
C LEU A 410 29.45 -4.95 3.17
N ASN A 411 28.33 -4.25 3.22
CA ASN A 411 27.85 -3.56 4.40
C ASN A 411 27.29 -4.56 5.42
N THR A 412 27.64 -4.37 6.69
CA THR A 412 27.26 -5.27 7.79
C THR A 412 26.21 -4.65 8.73
N GLY A 413 25.69 -3.47 8.38
CA GLY A 413 24.82 -2.65 9.22
C GLY A 413 25.55 -1.82 10.28
N SER A 414 26.84 -2.08 10.52
CA SER A 414 27.70 -1.34 11.46
C SER A 414 29.02 -0.85 10.86
N GLY A 415 29.23 -1.09 9.57
CA GLY A 415 30.46 -0.82 8.82
C GLY A 415 30.57 -1.73 7.61
N PHE A 416 31.75 -1.82 7.02
CA PHE A 416 32.02 -2.70 5.87
C PHE A 416 32.82 -3.92 6.30
N SER A 417 32.65 -5.03 5.57
CA SER A 417 33.49 -6.22 5.70
C SER A 417 34.97 -5.88 5.54
N SER A 418 35.85 -6.62 6.21
CA SER A 418 37.31 -6.43 6.12
C SER A 418 37.93 -7.06 4.87
N THR A 419 37.18 -7.93 4.19
CA THR A 419 37.64 -8.70 3.03
C THR A 419 36.67 -8.46 1.87
N PRO A 420 37.15 -8.06 0.69
CA PRO A 420 36.26 -7.78 -0.44
C PRO A 420 35.78 -9.07 -1.10
N VAL A 421 34.55 -9.05 -1.60
CA VAL A 421 34.08 -9.93 -2.66
C VAL A 421 34.64 -9.38 -3.98
N ILE A 422 35.43 -10.21 -4.67
CA ILE A 422 36.02 -9.84 -5.96
C ILE A 422 35.01 -10.14 -7.06
N ILE A 423 34.51 -9.10 -7.73
CA ILE A 423 33.66 -9.24 -8.91
C ILE A 423 34.55 -9.02 -10.15
N PRO A 424 34.76 -10.04 -10.99
CA PRO A 424 35.55 -9.87 -12.21
C PRO A 424 34.92 -8.81 -13.11
N SER A 425 35.75 -7.97 -13.74
CA SER A 425 35.25 -7.02 -14.73
C SER A 425 34.66 -7.76 -15.92
N VAL A 426 33.53 -7.27 -16.44
CA VAL A 426 33.00 -7.69 -17.73
C VAL A 426 34.08 -7.39 -18.80
N PRO A 427 34.48 -8.36 -19.64
CA PRO A 427 35.45 -8.11 -20.71
C PRO A 427 34.99 -6.95 -21.58
N LYS A 428 35.84 -5.94 -21.78
CA LYS A 428 35.58 -4.89 -22.75
C LYS A 428 35.75 -5.47 -24.14
N TYR A 429 34.65 -5.79 -24.83
CA TYR A 429 34.71 -6.05 -26.27
C TYR A 429 34.88 -4.71 -27.00
N TYR A 430 36.08 -4.45 -27.49
CA TYR A 430 36.33 -3.36 -28.42
C TYR A 430 35.72 -3.74 -29.77
N SER A 431 34.54 -3.21 -30.10
CA SER A 431 34.16 -3.15 -31.52
C SER A 431 35.05 -2.10 -32.17
N GLY A 432 35.59 -2.39 -33.36
CA GLY A 432 36.48 -1.49 -34.12
C GLY A 432 35.88 -0.12 -34.51
N SER A 433 34.71 0.21 -33.98
CA SER A 433 33.97 1.47 -34.12
C SER A 433 34.05 2.39 -32.88
N GLY A 434 34.83 2.03 -31.85
CA GLY A 434 35.14 2.94 -30.72
C GLY A 434 34.04 3.06 -29.66
N TYR A 435 33.00 2.22 -29.70
CA TYR A 435 31.96 2.16 -28.67
C TYR A 435 31.97 0.81 -27.97
N SER A 436 31.99 0.82 -26.64
CA SER A 436 31.88 -0.36 -25.79
C SER A 436 30.40 -0.65 -25.50
N TYR A 437 29.93 -1.87 -25.73
CA TYR A 437 28.62 -2.32 -25.27
C TYR A 437 28.78 -3.32 -24.13
N ILE A 438 27.94 -3.20 -23.11
CA ILE A 438 27.75 -4.22 -22.07
C ILE A 438 26.78 -5.24 -22.68
N GLN A 439 27.16 -6.52 -22.70
CA GLN A 439 26.28 -7.62 -23.13
C GLN A 439 25.42 -8.12 -21.99
#